data_AF-A0A938KDA9-F1
#
_entry.id   AF-A0A938KDA9-F1
#
_cell.length_a   1.000
_cell.length_b   1.000
_cell.length_c   1.000
_cell.angle_alpha   90.00
_cell.angle_beta   90.00
_cell.angle_gamma   90.00
#
_symmetry.space_group_name_H-M   'P 1'
#
loop_
_entity.id
_entity.type
_entity.pdbx_description
1 polymer ?
#
loop_
_entity_poly.entity_id
_entity_poly.type
_entity_poly.pdbx_seq_one_letter_code
_entity_poly.pdbx_strand_id
1 'polypeptide(L)'
;MKQLIAWVGCFLVLVATSHSQGFVIVANVSQDLTQEKPVRNVATGQPVGADYRVQLFAGNSTAVESQLQSIGDSKVFFESGGLITGIFYMGMTVIPGVSGGARASLQVRAWPASFNTWELAYQAAPNDPQIHLGKSSIVRLHLGYKERTAPELVHFMTQFDVAPIPEPSGIAFACSGFLSILLMFRWGPRSSRPSI
;
A
#
# COMPACT_ATOMS: atom_id res chain seq x y z
N MET A 1 9.94 -44.35 -32.48
CA MET A 1 8.70 -44.23 -31.68
C MET A 1 8.91 -44.25 -30.16
N LYS A 2 9.79 -45.08 -29.59
CA LYS A 2 9.98 -45.17 -28.13
C LYS A 2 10.50 -43.88 -27.46
N GLN A 3 11.27 -43.04 -28.16
CA GLN A 3 11.77 -41.78 -27.62
C GLN A 3 10.69 -40.67 -27.56
N LEU A 4 9.71 -40.66 -28.47
CA LEU A 4 8.65 -39.65 -28.47
C LEU A 4 7.73 -39.77 -27.23
N ILE A 5 7.51 -41.01 -26.76
CA ILE A 5 6.71 -41.30 -25.56
C ILE A 5 7.44 -40.83 -24.29
N ALA A 6 8.77 -40.92 -24.25
CA ALA A 6 9.56 -40.41 -23.11
C ALA A 6 9.54 -38.87 -23.03
N TRP A 7 9.55 -38.17 -24.17
CA TRP A 7 9.44 -36.71 -24.20
C TRP A 7 8.05 -36.21 -23.80
N VAL A 8 6.97 -36.89 -24.25
CA VAL A 8 5.59 -36.55 -23.83
C VAL A 8 5.38 -36.85 -22.34
N GLY A 9 6.00 -37.89 -21.79
CA GLY A 9 5.97 -38.20 -20.36
C GLY A 9 6.70 -37.16 -19.50
N CYS A 10 7.88 -36.68 -19.92
CA CYS A 10 8.60 -35.61 -19.20
C CYS A 10 7.87 -34.25 -19.26
N PHE A 11 7.12 -33.97 -20.34
CA PHE A 11 6.34 -32.74 -20.46
C PHE A 11 5.08 -32.74 -19.58
N LEU A 12 4.54 -33.91 -19.23
CA LEU A 12 3.36 -34.06 -18.37
C LEU A 12 3.68 -34.07 -16.85
N VAL A 13 4.95 -34.17 -16.45
CA VAL A 13 5.38 -34.05 -15.04
C VAL A 13 5.71 -32.60 -14.66
N LEU A 14 5.76 -31.70 -15.64
CA LEU A 14 5.86 -30.27 -15.40
C LEU A 14 4.46 -29.70 -15.11
N VAL A 15 4.34 -29.11 -13.92
CA VAL A 15 3.31 -28.13 -13.53
C VAL A 15 1.99 -28.69 -12.98
N ALA A 16 2.07 -29.66 -12.07
CA ALA A 16 1.20 -29.62 -10.90
C ALA A 16 1.86 -28.74 -9.83
N THR A 17 2.02 -27.43 -10.09
CA THR A 17 2.29 -26.49 -9.00
C THR A 17 1.02 -26.41 -8.17
N SER A 18 0.93 -27.26 -7.14
CA SER A 18 0.04 -26.99 -6.01
C SER A 18 0.47 -25.63 -5.47
N HIS A 19 -0.16 -24.56 -5.95
CA HIS A 19 0.03 -23.23 -5.41
C HIS A 19 -0.54 -23.28 -4.00
N SER A 20 0.29 -23.57 -3.01
CA SER A 20 -0.05 -23.36 -1.61
C SER A 20 -0.20 -21.85 -1.45
N GLN A 21 -1.32 -21.25 -1.82
CA GLN A 21 -1.48 -19.81 -1.72
C GLN A 21 -1.59 -19.44 -0.24
N GLY A 22 -0.79 -18.46 0.16
CA GLY A 22 -0.89 -17.90 1.50
C GLY A 22 -2.14 -17.04 1.61
N PHE A 23 -2.72 -17.01 2.81
CA PHE A 23 -3.87 -16.17 3.10
C PHE A 23 -3.67 -15.38 4.40
N VAL A 24 -4.43 -14.30 4.53
CA VAL A 24 -4.40 -13.40 5.67
C VAL A 24 -5.81 -12.90 5.96
N ILE A 25 -6.12 -12.65 7.24
CA ILE A 25 -7.31 -11.92 7.65
C ILE A 25 -6.87 -10.54 8.13
N VAL A 26 -7.44 -9.50 7.53
CA VAL A 26 -7.09 -8.11 7.84
C VAL A 26 -8.32 -7.38 8.39
N ALA A 27 -8.14 -6.80 9.57
CA ALA A 27 -9.14 -5.99 10.24
C ALA A 27 -8.45 -4.92 11.08
N ASN A 28 -9.14 -3.82 11.34
CA ASN A 28 -8.68 -2.78 12.27
C ASN A 28 -9.48 -2.76 13.57
N VAL A 29 -9.65 -3.97 14.13
CA VAL A 29 -10.18 -4.21 15.48
C VAL A 29 -9.10 -4.95 16.28
N SER A 30 -8.90 -4.61 17.55
CA SER A 30 -7.93 -5.34 18.39
C SER A 30 -8.50 -6.69 18.85
N GLN A 31 -7.65 -7.63 19.29
CA GLN A 31 -8.11 -8.88 19.94
C GLN A 31 -8.93 -8.61 21.19
N ASP A 32 -8.59 -7.53 21.90
CA ASP A 32 -9.52 -6.91 22.82
C ASP A 32 -10.54 -6.16 21.95
N LEU A 33 -11.64 -6.84 21.63
CA LEU A 33 -12.76 -6.27 20.87
C LEU A 33 -13.36 -5.03 21.57
N THR A 34 -12.90 -4.68 22.77
CA THR A 34 -13.25 -3.44 23.47
C THR A 34 -12.34 -2.26 23.11
N GLN A 35 -11.18 -2.50 22.49
CA GLN A 35 -10.24 -1.46 22.05
C GLN A 35 -10.28 -1.32 20.53
N GLU A 36 -11.15 -0.45 20.08
CA GLU A 36 -11.26 -0.11 18.68
C GLU A 36 -10.31 1.04 18.32
N LYS A 37 -9.70 0.95 17.14
CA LYS A 37 -8.74 1.94 16.65
C LYS A 37 -9.26 2.59 15.38
N PRO A 38 -10.34 3.40 15.46
CA PRO A 38 -10.95 3.96 14.26
C PRO A 38 -9.92 4.76 13.46
N VAL A 39 -9.87 4.54 12.14
CA VAL A 39 -9.09 5.37 11.23
C VAL A 39 -9.70 6.77 11.24
N ARG A 40 -8.88 7.79 11.50
CA ARG A 40 -9.33 9.19 11.57
C ARG A 40 -8.83 9.99 10.39
N ASN A 41 -9.60 11.00 10.03
CA ASN A 41 -9.12 12.08 9.18
C ASN A 41 -8.32 13.06 10.07
N VAL A 42 -7.04 13.26 9.77
CA VAL A 42 -6.14 14.13 10.56
C VAL A 42 -6.62 15.58 10.57
N ALA A 43 -7.22 16.05 9.48
CA ALA A 43 -7.67 17.44 9.37
C ALA A 43 -8.88 17.74 10.25
N THR A 44 -9.79 16.78 10.42
CA THR A 44 -11.04 16.97 11.20
C THR A 44 -11.01 16.30 12.57
N GLY A 45 -10.09 15.37 12.80
CA GLY A 45 -10.05 14.49 13.98
C GLY A 45 -11.19 13.46 14.02
N GLN A 46 -12.08 13.46 13.04
CA GLN A 46 -13.26 12.58 12.98
C GLN A 46 -12.90 11.24 12.35
N PRO A 47 -13.55 10.14 12.76
CA PRO A 47 -13.41 8.85 12.08
C PRO A 47 -13.84 8.93 10.61
N VAL A 48 -13.16 8.19 9.73
CA VAL A 48 -13.54 8.09 8.31
C VAL A 48 -14.74 7.16 8.14
N GLY A 49 -15.69 7.54 7.29
CA GLY A 49 -16.92 6.79 7.06
C GLY A 49 -16.93 5.99 5.77
N ALA A 50 -18.13 5.58 5.33
CA ALA A 50 -18.35 4.85 4.08
C ALA A 50 -18.03 5.65 2.80
N ASP A 51 -17.73 6.94 2.94
CA ASP A 51 -17.16 7.79 1.90
C ASP A 51 -15.69 7.44 1.59
N TYR A 52 -15.08 6.53 2.36
CA TYR A 52 -13.75 5.99 2.11
C TYR A 52 -13.79 4.50 1.76
N ARG A 53 -12.83 4.12 0.93
CA ARG A 53 -12.50 2.73 0.58
C ARG A 53 -11.15 2.37 1.16
N VAL A 54 -10.98 1.09 1.45
CA VAL A 54 -9.74 0.53 1.96
C VAL A 54 -9.42 -0.75 1.19
N GLN A 55 -8.13 -0.97 0.89
CA GLN A 55 -7.68 -2.14 0.15
C GLN A 55 -6.33 -2.63 0.67
N LEU A 56 -6.13 -3.94 0.61
CA LEU A 56 -4.85 -4.57 0.92
C LEU A 56 -3.92 -4.52 -0.29
N PHE A 57 -2.69 -4.09 -0.04
CA PHE A 57 -1.57 -4.18 -0.95
C PHE A 57 -0.57 -5.19 -0.38
N ALA A 58 -0.03 -6.05 -1.23
CA ALA A 58 0.93 -7.07 -0.80
C ALA A 58 2.06 -7.26 -1.81
N GLY A 59 3.16 -7.81 -1.31
CA GLY A 59 4.30 -8.25 -2.09
C GLY A 59 5.11 -9.29 -1.32
N ASN A 60 6.24 -9.69 -1.90
CA ASN A 60 7.18 -10.59 -1.22
C ASN A 60 7.72 -9.98 0.10
N SER A 61 8.42 -10.77 0.92
CA SER A 61 8.89 -10.33 2.24
C SER A 61 9.88 -9.16 2.25
N THR A 62 10.50 -8.86 1.10
CA THR A 62 11.45 -7.75 0.94
C THR A 62 10.85 -6.59 0.14
N ALA A 63 9.58 -6.69 -0.27
CA ALA A 63 8.93 -5.70 -1.10
C ALA A 63 8.87 -4.35 -0.39
N VAL A 64 9.33 -3.31 -1.09
CA VAL A 64 9.15 -1.91 -0.68
C VAL A 64 7.79 -1.39 -1.16
N GLU A 65 7.38 -0.21 -0.69
CA GLU A 65 6.05 0.35 -0.97
C GLU A 65 5.70 0.41 -2.48
N SER A 66 6.67 0.75 -3.33
CA SER A 66 6.49 0.83 -4.78
C SER A 66 6.38 -0.52 -5.48
N GLN A 67 6.71 -1.61 -4.79
CA GLN A 67 6.64 -2.98 -5.29
C GLN A 67 5.37 -3.71 -4.80
N LEU A 68 4.61 -3.11 -3.88
CA LEU A 68 3.37 -3.70 -3.40
C LEU A 68 2.28 -3.57 -4.47
N GLN A 69 1.55 -4.65 -4.69
CA GLN A 69 0.46 -4.74 -5.66
C GLN A 69 -0.88 -4.81 -4.95
N SER A 70 -1.90 -4.19 -5.55
CA SER A 70 -3.27 -4.23 -5.05
C SER A 70 -3.83 -5.65 -5.10
N ILE A 71 -4.43 -6.12 -4.02
CA ILE A 71 -5.13 -7.40 -3.99
C ILE A 71 -6.58 -7.14 -4.40
N GLY A 72 -6.95 -7.56 -5.62
CA GLY A 72 -8.17 -7.13 -6.31
C GLY A 72 -9.46 -7.30 -5.49
N ASP A 73 -9.61 -8.45 -4.83
CA ASP A 73 -10.83 -8.80 -4.10
C ASP A 73 -10.87 -8.25 -2.65
N SER A 74 -9.84 -7.56 -2.20
CA SER A 74 -9.71 -7.07 -0.80
C SER A 74 -10.31 -5.69 -0.55
N LYS A 75 -10.95 -5.09 -1.56
CA LYS A 75 -11.49 -3.73 -1.47
C LYS A 75 -12.79 -3.74 -0.67
N VAL A 76 -12.80 -3.01 0.44
CA VAL A 76 -13.98 -2.86 1.30
C VAL A 76 -14.22 -1.39 1.63
N PHE A 77 -15.42 -1.06 2.09
CA PHE A 77 -15.73 0.25 2.66
C PHE A 77 -15.49 0.22 4.17
N PHE A 78 -15.26 1.39 4.77
CA PHE A 78 -15.36 1.51 6.21
C PHE A 78 -16.80 1.34 6.65
N GLU A 79 -17.01 0.74 7.82
CA GLU A 79 -18.33 0.60 8.38
C GLU A 79 -18.93 1.98 8.71
N SER A 80 -20.14 2.22 8.23
CA SER A 80 -20.95 3.39 8.54
C SER A 80 -22.23 2.97 9.24
N GLY A 81 -22.52 3.57 10.39
CA GLY A 81 -23.78 3.36 11.12
C GLY A 81 -23.73 2.33 12.25
N GLY A 82 -22.57 1.71 12.52
CA GLY A 82 -22.32 0.96 13.74
C GLY A 82 -22.03 1.87 14.95
N LEU A 83 -21.81 1.28 16.13
CA LEU A 83 -21.42 2.03 17.34
C LEU A 83 -20.11 2.81 17.15
N ILE A 84 -19.23 2.37 16.24
CA ILE A 84 -17.99 3.06 15.89
C ILE A 84 -17.77 3.08 14.38
N THR A 85 -17.50 4.29 13.88
CA THR A 85 -17.15 4.58 12.48
C THR A 85 -15.63 4.49 12.30
N GLY A 86 -15.13 4.17 11.10
CA GLY A 86 -13.69 4.07 10.83
C GLY A 86 -13.07 2.69 11.08
N ILE A 87 -13.92 1.66 11.18
CA ILE A 87 -13.54 0.25 11.27
C ILE A 87 -13.68 -0.41 9.89
N PHE A 88 -12.87 -1.43 9.62
CA PHE A 88 -13.02 -2.27 8.43
C PHE A 88 -12.64 -3.73 8.72
N TYR A 89 -13.22 -4.64 7.94
CA TYR A 89 -12.92 -6.06 7.91
C TYR A 89 -12.85 -6.55 6.46
N MET A 90 -11.71 -7.08 6.04
CA MET A 90 -11.49 -7.56 4.65
C MET A 90 -11.77 -9.06 4.48
N GLY A 91 -12.12 -9.77 5.55
CA GLY A 91 -12.25 -11.23 5.50
C GLY A 91 -10.96 -11.94 5.15
N MET A 92 -11.10 -13.18 4.69
CA MET A 92 -9.99 -14.02 4.26
C MET A 92 -9.52 -13.60 2.87
N THR A 93 -8.31 -13.06 2.78
CA THR A 93 -7.72 -12.60 1.53
C THR A 93 -6.56 -13.50 1.12
N VAL A 94 -6.55 -13.95 -0.13
CA VAL A 94 -5.46 -14.72 -0.73
C VAL A 94 -4.39 -13.77 -1.27
N ILE A 95 -3.11 -14.07 -1.02
CA ILE A 95 -1.99 -13.29 -1.54
C ILE A 95 -1.39 -14.01 -2.77
N PRO A 96 -1.59 -13.50 -4.00
CA PRO A 96 -1.04 -14.11 -5.20
C PRO A 96 0.48 -14.14 -5.16
N GLY A 97 1.08 -15.26 -5.60
CA GLY A 97 2.52 -15.39 -5.73
C GLY A 97 3.30 -15.59 -4.43
N VAL A 98 2.63 -15.63 -3.26
CA VAL A 98 3.29 -15.95 -1.98
C VAL A 98 2.72 -17.25 -1.42
N SER A 99 3.61 -18.17 -1.06
CA SER A 99 3.17 -19.46 -0.54
C SER A 99 2.64 -19.35 0.89
N GLY A 100 1.73 -20.24 1.29
CA GLY A 100 1.36 -20.44 2.68
C GLY A 100 2.61 -20.74 3.53
N GLY A 101 2.65 -20.21 4.74
CA GLY A 101 3.81 -20.25 5.64
C GLY A 101 4.97 -19.33 5.27
N ALA A 102 5.00 -18.75 4.07
CA ALA A 102 6.03 -17.78 3.71
C ALA A 102 5.69 -16.38 4.26
N ARG A 103 6.72 -15.53 4.35
CA ARG A 103 6.56 -14.12 4.75
C ARG A 103 6.10 -13.26 3.57
N ALA A 104 5.15 -12.37 3.82
CA ALA A 104 4.73 -11.33 2.89
C ALA A 104 4.90 -9.94 3.51
N SER A 105 5.11 -8.93 2.67
CA SER A 105 5.00 -7.52 3.06
C SER A 105 3.60 -7.03 2.71
N LEU A 106 2.89 -6.46 3.67
CA LEU A 106 1.51 -6.03 3.54
C LEU A 106 1.40 -4.55 3.89
N GLN A 107 0.51 -3.83 3.20
CA GLN A 107 0.14 -2.46 3.52
C GLN A 107 -1.35 -2.27 3.24
N VAL A 108 -2.04 -1.59 4.15
CA VAL A 108 -3.40 -1.15 3.91
C VAL A 108 -3.37 0.29 3.44
N ARG A 109 -4.17 0.58 2.41
CA ARG A 109 -4.32 1.94 1.87
C ARG A 109 -5.78 2.33 1.89
N ALA A 110 -6.07 3.58 2.25
CA ALA A 110 -7.40 4.14 2.33
C ALA A 110 -7.52 5.43 1.52
N TRP A 111 -8.60 5.58 0.76
CA TRP A 111 -8.82 6.74 -0.11
C TRP A 111 -10.31 7.02 -0.33
N PRO A 112 -10.71 8.20 -0.83
CA PRO A 112 -12.10 8.54 -1.04
C PRO A 112 -12.79 7.62 -2.06
N ALA A 113 -14.03 7.23 -1.77
CA ALA A 113 -14.83 6.33 -2.59
C ALA A 113 -15.18 6.89 -3.98
N SER A 114 -15.03 8.20 -4.18
CA SER A 114 -15.13 8.87 -5.49
C SER A 114 -14.09 8.36 -6.50
N PHE A 115 -13.02 7.72 -6.04
CA PHE A 115 -12.00 7.11 -6.90
C PHE A 115 -12.11 5.57 -6.94
N ASN A 116 -11.97 5.03 -8.14
CA ASN A 116 -12.04 3.57 -8.36
C ASN A 116 -10.80 2.81 -7.85
N THR A 117 -9.63 3.44 -7.93
CA THR A 117 -8.36 2.83 -7.51
C THR A 117 -7.55 3.82 -6.66
N TRP A 118 -6.64 3.26 -5.86
CA TRP A 118 -5.69 4.04 -5.09
C TRP A 118 -4.85 4.96 -5.98
N GLU A 119 -4.40 4.46 -7.14
CA GLU A 119 -3.52 5.19 -8.05
C GLU A 119 -4.19 6.46 -8.59
N LEU A 120 -5.48 6.38 -8.92
CA LEU A 120 -6.24 7.55 -9.37
C LEU A 120 -6.38 8.59 -8.26
N ALA A 121 -6.68 8.15 -7.03
CA ALA A 121 -6.76 9.04 -5.88
C ALA A 121 -5.40 9.67 -5.55
N TYR A 122 -4.33 8.89 -5.62
CA TYR A 122 -2.96 9.32 -5.37
C TYR A 122 -2.45 10.32 -6.40
N GLN A 123 -2.82 10.17 -7.67
CA GLN A 123 -2.48 11.14 -8.73
C GLN A 123 -3.28 12.44 -8.60
N ALA A 124 -4.51 12.39 -8.11
CA ALA A 124 -5.36 13.57 -7.93
C ALA A 124 -4.99 14.38 -6.68
N ALA A 125 -4.58 13.72 -5.60
CA ALA A 125 -4.33 14.35 -4.30
C ALA A 125 -3.35 15.53 -4.29
N PRO A 126 -2.25 15.56 -5.07
CA PRO A 126 -1.37 16.72 -5.13
C PRO A 126 -2.04 17.99 -5.69
N ASN A 127 -3.17 17.88 -6.39
CA ASN A 127 -3.88 19.00 -7.01
C ASN A 127 -5.19 19.36 -6.31
N ASP A 128 -5.59 18.59 -5.29
CA ASP A 128 -6.83 18.80 -4.56
C ASP A 128 -6.63 18.51 -3.06
N PRO A 129 -6.57 19.55 -2.20
CA PRO A 129 -6.34 19.39 -0.78
C PRO A 129 -7.53 18.73 -0.05
N GLN A 130 -8.68 18.57 -0.68
CA GLN A 130 -9.82 17.82 -0.12
C GLN A 130 -9.63 16.30 -0.21
N ILE A 131 -8.68 15.83 -1.03
CA ILE A 131 -8.38 14.41 -1.18
C ILE A 131 -7.41 13.99 -0.07
N HIS A 132 -7.97 13.41 0.97
CA HIS A 132 -7.18 12.80 2.03
C HIS A 132 -6.88 11.33 1.71
N LEU A 133 -5.65 10.90 1.92
CA LEU A 133 -5.20 9.53 1.71
C LEU A 133 -4.57 8.97 2.98
N GLY A 134 -4.76 7.67 3.22
CA GLY A 134 -4.18 6.95 4.35
C GLY A 134 -3.35 5.77 3.89
N LYS A 135 -2.20 5.56 4.54
CA LYS A 135 -1.34 4.38 4.34
C LYS A 135 -0.92 3.84 5.70
N SER A 136 -1.06 2.54 5.90
CA SER A 136 -0.44 1.88 7.06
C SER A 136 1.07 1.79 6.88
N SER A 137 1.78 1.52 7.98
CA SER A 137 3.14 0.99 7.90
C SER A 137 3.14 -0.33 7.13
N ILE A 138 4.28 -0.67 6.50
CA ILE A 138 4.47 -1.97 5.88
C ILE A 138 4.70 -2.99 7.00
N VAL A 139 3.81 -3.98 7.08
CA VAL A 139 3.89 -5.07 8.05
C VAL A 139 4.40 -6.31 7.36
N ARG A 140 5.31 -7.04 8.01
CA ARG A 140 5.82 -8.33 7.52
C ARG A 140 5.33 -9.46 8.40
N LEU A 141 4.60 -10.41 7.83
CA LEU A 141 4.02 -11.53 8.58
C LEU A 141 4.03 -12.82 7.78
N HIS A 142 3.92 -13.96 8.47
CA HIS A 142 3.80 -15.27 7.84
C HIS A 142 2.35 -15.51 7.42
N LEU A 143 2.14 -15.91 6.18
CA LEU A 143 0.81 -16.23 5.67
C LEU A 143 0.35 -17.59 6.20
N GLY A 144 -0.95 -17.76 6.40
CA GLY A 144 -1.52 -19.06 6.78
C GLY A 144 -1.53 -20.05 5.62
N TYR A 145 -1.75 -21.34 5.93
CA TYR A 145 -2.14 -22.38 4.95
C TYR A 145 -3.65 -22.59 4.93
N LYS A 146 -4.30 -22.40 3.78
CA LYS A 146 -5.77 -22.33 3.61
C LYS A 146 -6.57 -23.45 4.31
N GLU A 147 -5.93 -24.57 4.66
CA GLU A 147 -6.59 -25.77 5.21
C GLU A 147 -5.99 -26.33 6.52
N ARG A 148 -4.94 -25.72 7.12
CA ARG A 148 -4.24 -26.34 8.28
C ARG A 148 -3.88 -25.45 9.45
N THR A 149 -4.01 -24.13 9.32
CA THR A 149 -3.59 -23.22 10.40
C THR A 149 -4.57 -22.08 10.46
N ALA A 150 -5.12 -21.80 11.65
CA ALA A 150 -5.85 -20.56 11.86
C ALA A 150 -4.93 -19.40 11.43
N PRO A 151 -5.39 -18.50 10.55
CA PRO A 151 -4.57 -17.37 10.12
C PRO A 151 -4.12 -16.60 11.34
N GLU A 152 -2.84 -16.24 11.38
CA GLU A 152 -2.37 -15.23 12.30
C GLU A 152 -3.14 -13.94 11.97
N LEU A 153 -4.05 -13.53 12.86
CA LEU A 153 -4.74 -12.25 12.70
C LEU A 153 -3.69 -11.14 12.75
N VAL A 154 -3.79 -10.18 11.84
CA VAL A 154 -2.83 -9.07 11.74
C VAL A 154 -3.14 -8.06 12.83
N HIS A 155 -2.53 -8.22 14.01
CA HIS A 155 -2.80 -7.40 15.19
C HIS A 155 -2.05 -6.05 15.24
N PHE A 156 -1.15 -5.81 14.29
CA PHE A 156 -0.12 -4.77 14.41
C PHE A 156 -0.28 -3.62 13.42
N MET A 157 -1.47 -3.39 12.88
CA MET A 157 -1.73 -2.09 12.24
C MET A 157 -1.78 -1.04 13.34
N THR A 158 -0.61 -0.48 13.66
CA THR A 158 -0.51 0.77 14.41
C THR A 158 -1.39 1.78 13.70
N GLN A 159 -2.19 2.51 14.50
CA GLN A 159 -3.13 3.53 14.06
C GLN A 159 -2.59 4.28 12.83
N PHE A 160 -3.28 4.13 11.70
CA PHE A 160 -2.97 4.91 10.50
C PHE A 160 -4.13 5.86 10.26
N ASP A 161 -3.79 7.12 10.02
CA ASP A 161 -4.76 8.18 9.78
C ASP A 161 -4.77 8.54 8.28
N VAL A 162 -5.85 9.18 7.86
CA VAL A 162 -5.99 9.72 6.51
C VAL A 162 -5.67 11.21 6.57
N ALA A 163 -4.70 11.66 5.76
CA ALA A 163 -4.21 13.02 5.76
C ALA A 163 -4.13 13.56 4.32
N PRO A 164 -4.17 14.89 4.12
CA PRO A 164 -3.88 15.45 2.81
C PRO A 164 -2.42 15.15 2.47
N ILE A 165 -2.11 14.89 1.21
CA ILE A 165 -0.70 14.81 0.79
C ILE A 165 -0.11 16.22 0.92
N PRO A 166 0.98 16.42 1.69
CA PRO A 166 1.66 17.70 1.70
C PRO A 166 2.12 18.02 0.27
N GLU A 167 1.59 19.10 -0.30
CA GLU A 167 2.09 19.62 -1.57
C GLU A 167 3.60 19.87 -1.40
N PRO A 168 4.45 19.44 -2.35
CA PRO A 168 5.83 19.85 -2.32
C PRO A 168 5.85 21.37 -2.43
N SER A 169 6.24 22.05 -1.34
CA SER A 169 5.96 23.47 -1.20
C SER A 169 6.51 24.22 -2.41
N GLY A 170 5.65 24.93 -3.13
CA GLY A 170 6.08 25.78 -4.25
C GLY A 170 7.18 26.76 -3.82
N ILE A 171 7.22 27.08 -2.52
CA ILE A 171 8.29 27.83 -1.85
C ILE A 171 9.64 27.10 -1.90
N ALA A 172 9.72 25.78 -1.65
CA ALA A 172 10.98 25.04 -1.77
C ALA A 172 11.51 25.03 -3.21
N PHE A 173 10.61 24.92 -4.20
CA PHE A 173 10.99 25.03 -5.61
C PHE A 173 11.39 26.47 -6.00
N ALA A 174 10.66 27.47 -5.52
CA ALA A 174 11.01 28.88 -5.75
C ALA A 174 12.35 29.22 -5.10
N CYS A 175 12.61 28.75 -3.88
CA CYS A 175 13.88 28.96 -3.17
C CYS A 175 15.04 28.24 -3.88
N SER A 176 14.87 26.98 -4.29
CA SER A 176 15.91 26.27 -5.04
C SER A 176 16.17 26.89 -6.42
N GLY A 177 15.13 27.34 -7.11
CA GLY A 177 15.24 28.12 -8.35
C GLY A 177 15.99 29.43 -8.14
N PHE A 178 15.61 30.20 -7.11
CA PHE A 178 16.27 31.46 -6.77
C PHE A 178 17.73 31.26 -6.36
N LEU A 179 18.04 30.22 -5.57
CA LEU A 179 19.41 29.87 -5.20
C LEU A 179 20.25 29.51 -6.43
N SER A 180 19.67 28.77 -7.38
CA SER A 180 20.33 28.42 -8.64
C SER A 180 20.67 29.66 -9.47
N ILE A 181 19.75 30.64 -9.53
CA ILE A 181 19.96 31.92 -10.20
C ILE A 181 21.07 32.74 -9.51
N LEU A 182 21.08 32.81 -8.18
CA LEU A 182 22.13 33.51 -7.43
C LEU A 182 23.51 32.90 -7.64
N LEU A 183 23.61 31.56 -7.71
CA LEU A 183 24.87 30.87 -7.99
C LEU A 183 25.39 31.16 -9.40
N MET A 184 24.49 31.27 -10.39
CA MET A 184 24.85 31.64 -11.76
C MET A 184 25.44 33.06 -11.84
N PHE A 185 24.86 34.03 -11.11
CA PHE A 185 25.41 35.39 -11.06
C PHE A 185 26.76 35.49 -10.33
N ARG A 186 27.03 34.59 -9.38
CA ARG A 186 28.29 34.56 -8.63
C ARG A 186 29.47 34.01 -9.44
N TRP A 187 29.21 33.18 -10.46
CA TRP A 187 30.23 32.50 -11.28
C TRP A 187 30.30 33.05 -12.72
N GLY A 188 29.97 34.33 -12.92
CA GLY A 188 30.14 34.99 -14.21
C GLY A 188 31.58 34.85 -14.74
N PRO A 189 31.76 34.72 -16.07
CA PRO A 189 33.05 34.40 -16.68
C PRO A 189 34.09 35.43 -16.24
N ARG A 190 35.09 34.99 -15.47
CA ARG A 190 36.31 35.76 -15.27
C ARG A 190 36.92 35.95 -16.65
N SER A 191 36.79 37.15 -17.20
CA SER A 191 37.46 37.54 -18.43
C SER A 191 38.96 37.35 -18.19
N SER A 192 39.52 36.25 -18.71
CA SER A 192 40.95 36.05 -18.81
C SER A 192 41.47 37.16 -19.72
N ARG A 193 41.99 38.23 -19.11
CA ARG A 193 42.67 39.29 -19.88
C ARG A 193 43.89 38.65 -20.54
N PRO A 194 44.05 38.78 -21.88
CA PRO A 194 45.28 38.38 -22.53
C PRO A 194 46.42 39.29 -22.04
N SER A 195 47.49 38.70 -21.54
CA SER A 195 48.75 39.39 -21.26
C SER A 195 49.43 39.73 -22.58
N ILE A 196 49.68 41.02 -22.80
CA ILE A 196 50.53 41.56 -23.88
C ILE A 196 51.95 41.68 -23.33
#